data_AF-A0A8J3D2U3-F1
#
_entry.id   AF-A0A8J3D2U3-F1
#
_cell.length_a   1.000
_cell.length_b   1.000
_cell.length_c   1.000
_cell.angle_alpha   90.00
_cell.angle_beta   90.00
_cell.angle_gamma   90.00
#
_symmetry.space_group_name_H-M   'P 1'
#
loop_
_entity.id
_entity.type
_entity.pdbx_description
1 polymer ?
#
loop_
_entity_poly.entity_id
_entity_poly.type
_entity_poly.pdbx_seq_one_letter_code
_entity_poly.pdbx_strand_id
1 'polypeptide(L)'
;MLLGGVVLSSCNDDGPDPIIDDSFYSQVLGGETKVPDPMNPGQQIEQGFLNLRTVVVNTVTTIATNEGGKYNSLQPYFSVLLNEVGRGETTGLNMLVMDFTKFLAEATGARNFSYTGLDMEAAHDPARNPRMNGLINNADYDLFIQAVVEGAAQAGITDNAVLGPVGQLLESVRAPIVQRGGNESLDLYTRLGGSGLVSDPQNPGQLIEAGYIPLRAVVTETVLVIATNEGGKYEDLLPSFSVLLAEVGANDLSGFGLLVSGFSNFLAEAIGAQNIRYTGLNMADAHNPMVNPRMTGVVTESDYDLFIEAVVEAALKLEVPMSIIQEFGALLTSPGLRSAIVQG
;
A
#
# COMPACT_ATOMS: atom_id res chain seq x y z
N MET A 1 16.06 82.60 45.36
CA MET A 1 17.17 81.63 45.53
C MET A 1 16.72 80.63 46.58
N LEU A 2 16.69 79.31 46.38
CA LEU A 2 17.10 78.40 45.31
C LEU A 2 16.13 77.20 45.41
N LEU A 3 15.59 76.73 44.28
CA LEU A 3 14.82 75.48 44.20
C LEU A 3 15.79 74.29 44.23
N GLY A 4 15.54 73.31 45.11
CA GLY A 4 16.24 72.03 45.14
C GLY A 4 15.53 71.01 44.25
N GLY A 5 16.16 70.63 43.14
CA GLY A 5 15.69 69.58 42.24
C GLY A 5 16.20 68.20 42.69
N VAL A 6 15.27 67.25 42.81
CA VAL A 6 15.57 65.82 42.94
C VAL A 6 15.77 65.26 41.53
N VAL A 7 16.95 64.73 41.25
CA VAL A 7 17.26 64.03 40.00
C VAL A 7 16.96 62.55 40.22
N LEU A 8 15.89 62.05 39.60
CA LEU A 8 15.62 60.61 39.52
C LEU A 8 16.49 60.04 38.40
N SER A 9 17.40 59.14 38.77
CA SER A 9 18.17 58.30 37.84
C SER A 9 17.24 57.24 37.26
N SER A 10 16.93 57.33 35.96
CA SER A 10 16.22 56.29 35.21
C SER A 10 17.17 55.15 34.87
N CYS A 11 16.78 53.92 35.16
CA CYS A 11 17.49 52.69 34.86
C CYS A 11 17.60 52.44 33.34
N ASN A 12 18.76 51.95 32.88
CA ASN A 12 18.89 51.26 31.59
C ASN A 12 18.24 49.88 31.71
N ASP A 13 17.21 49.60 30.91
CA ASP A 13 16.69 48.26 30.68
C ASP A 13 17.44 47.67 29.46
N ASP A 14 18.60 47.06 29.70
CA ASP A 14 19.28 46.19 28.73
C ASP A 14 18.86 44.72 29.00
N GLY A 15 17.55 44.46 28.89
CA GLY A 15 17.05 43.09 28.78
C GLY A 15 17.32 42.54 27.38
N PRO A 16 17.59 41.23 27.21
CA PRO A 16 17.66 40.66 25.87
C PRO A 16 16.34 40.91 25.16
N ASP A 17 16.40 41.47 23.95
CA ASP A 17 15.23 41.69 23.11
C ASP A 17 14.42 40.38 23.01
N PRO A 18 13.07 40.44 23.09
CA PRO A 18 12.25 39.26 22.98
C PRO A 18 12.58 38.54 21.65
N ILE A 19 12.90 37.25 21.73
CA ILE A 19 13.11 36.42 20.54
C ILE A 19 11.77 36.32 19.81
N ILE A 20 11.59 37.15 18.78
CA ILE A 20 10.42 37.07 17.90
C ILE A 20 10.60 35.83 17.02
N ASP A 21 9.68 34.88 17.14
CA ASP A 21 9.62 33.72 16.27
C ASP A 21 8.99 34.11 14.93
N ASP A 22 9.81 34.21 13.89
CA ASP A 22 9.46 34.55 12.52
C ASP A 22 9.12 33.33 11.65
N SER A 23 9.06 32.13 12.25
CA SER A 23 8.70 30.91 11.55
C SER A 23 7.30 30.98 10.93
N PHE A 24 7.11 30.22 9.85
CA PHE A 24 5.79 30.07 9.22
C PHE A 24 4.75 29.54 10.21
N TYR A 25 5.15 28.61 11.08
CA TYR A 25 4.32 28.07 12.15
C TYR A 25 3.80 29.17 13.08
N SER A 26 4.68 30.07 13.52
CA SER A 26 4.34 31.19 14.41
C SER A 26 3.49 32.27 13.70
N GLN A 27 3.95 32.76 12.55
CA GLN A 27 3.39 33.95 11.89
C GLN A 27 2.09 33.67 11.13
N VAL A 28 1.91 32.46 10.60
CA VAL A 28 0.84 32.15 9.64
C VAL A 28 -0.15 31.13 10.21
N LEU A 29 0.34 30.11 10.93
CA LEU A 29 -0.50 29.02 11.41
C LEU A 29 -1.10 29.27 12.81
N GLY A 30 -0.72 30.37 13.48
CA GLY A 30 -1.19 30.74 14.81
C GLY A 30 -0.25 30.31 15.96
N GLY A 31 0.85 29.65 15.63
CA GLY A 31 1.95 29.36 16.53
C GLY A 31 1.57 28.57 17.77
N GLU A 32 2.26 28.87 18.86
CA GLU A 32 2.13 28.19 20.15
C GLU A 32 0.89 28.59 20.96
N THR A 33 0.02 29.45 20.40
CA THR A 33 -1.25 29.86 21.03
C THR A 33 -2.06 28.62 21.42
N LYS A 34 -2.34 28.45 22.71
CA LYS A 34 -3.07 27.28 23.19
C LYS A 34 -4.57 27.43 22.99
N VAL A 35 -5.19 26.41 22.39
CA VAL A 35 -6.62 26.31 22.15
C VAL A 35 -7.13 24.93 22.58
N PRO A 36 -8.42 24.77 22.89
CA PRO A 36 -8.98 23.45 23.22
C PRO A 36 -8.74 22.44 22.10
N ASP A 37 -8.33 21.21 22.45
CA ASP A 37 -8.17 20.14 21.48
C ASP A 37 -9.54 19.46 21.21
N PRO A 38 -10.11 19.57 19.99
CA PRO A 38 -11.40 18.94 19.68
C PRO A 38 -11.35 17.41 19.68
N MET A 39 -10.17 16.80 19.48
CA MET A 39 -9.98 15.34 19.51
C MET A 39 -9.63 14.83 20.90
N ASN A 40 -9.21 15.70 21.83
CA ASN A 40 -8.85 15.35 23.20
C ASN A 40 -9.55 16.28 24.20
N PRO A 41 -10.84 16.03 24.52
CA PRO A 41 -11.62 16.89 25.42
C PRO A 41 -10.92 17.14 26.75
N GLY A 42 -10.86 18.41 27.17
CA GLY A 42 -10.18 18.83 28.40
C GLY A 42 -8.68 19.08 28.24
N GLN A 43 -8.10 18.84 27.06
CA GLN A 43 -6.72 19.17 26.75
C GLN A 43 -6.63 20.43 25.89
N GLN A 44 -5.44 21.03 25.90
CA GLN A 44 -5.09 22.20 25.08
C GLN A 44 -4.03 21.77 24.05
N ILE A 45 -4.08 22.35 22.87
CA ILE A 45 -3.14 22.13 21.77
C ILE A 45 -2.70 23.47 21.19
N GLU A 46 -1.57 23.49 20.50
CA GLU A 46 -1.14 24.69 19.77
C GLU A 46 -2.01 24.91 18.54
N GLN A 47 -2.42 26.16 18.31
CA GLN A 47 -3.24 26.54 17.17
C GLN A 47 -2.57 26.17 15.85
N GLY A 48 -1.25 26.36 15.75
CA GLY A 48 -0.46 25.94 14.59
C GLY A 48 -0.59 24.45 14.30
N PHE A 49 -0.38 23.62 15.32
CA PHE A 49 -0.50 22.17 15.21
C PHE A 49 -1.93 21.73 14.89
N LEU A 50 -2.94 22.36 15.50
CA LEU A 50 -4.34 22.06 15.22
C LEU A 50 -4.70 22.33 13.75
N ASN A 51 -4.24 23.46 13.21
CA ASN A 51 -4.46 23.83 11.82
C ASN A 51 -3.82 22.80 10.87
N LEU A 52 -2.56 22.44 11.10
CA LEU A 52 -1.88 21.39 10.32
C LEU A 52 -2.60 20.03 10.43
N ARG A 53 -3.00 19.63 11.65
CA ARG A 53 -3.73 18.37 11.87
C ARG A 53 -5.04 18.34 11.10
N THR A 54 -5.73 19.49 11.03
CA THR A 54 -6.99 19.62 10.29
C THR A 54 -6.77 19.43 8.79
N VAL A 55 -5.73 20.05 8.23
CA VAL A 55 -5.35 19.86 6.82
C VAL A 55 -5.04 18.39 6.53
N VAL A 56 -4.24 17.76 7.38
CA VAL A 56 -3.85 16.34 7.23
C VAL A 56 -5.07 15.42 7.29
N VAL A 57 -5.95 15.61 8.27
CA VAL A 57 -7.20 14.81 8.38
C VAL A 57 -8.08 14.99 7.13
N ASN A 58 -8.26 16.22 6.65
CA ASN A 58 -9.05 16.48 5.44
C ASN A 58 -8.40 15.88 4.20
N THR A 59 -7.07 15.90 4.10
CA THR A 59 -6.31 15.28 3.00
C THR A 59 -6.55 13.78 2.96
N VAL A 60 -6.34 13.10 4.10
CA VAL A 60 -6.54 11.64 4.19
C VAL A 60 -8.00 11.29 3.92
N THR A 61 -8.94 12.07 4.44
CA THR A 61 -10.38 11.87 4.19
C THR A 61 -10.71 12.06 2.71
N THR A 62 -10.17 13.09 2.07
CA THR A 62 -10.37 13.37 0.63
C THR A 62 -9.89 12.22 -0.24
N ILE A 63 -8.70 11.67 0.07
CA ILE A 63 -8.17 10.48 -0.61
C ILE A 63 -9.07 9.28 -0.33
N ALA A 64 -9.43 9.03 0.93
CA ALA A 64 -10.21 7.84 1.32
C ALA A 64 -11.63 7.84 0.74
N THR A 65 -12.32 8.99 0.76
CA THR A 65 -13.66 9.12 0.15
C THR A 65 -13.60 8.99 -1.36
N ASN A 66 -12.50 9.44 -1.98
CA ASN A 66 -12.23 9.27 -3.41
C ASN A 66 -13.42 9.67 -4.28
N GLU A 67 -14.02 10.83 -3.98
CA GLU A 67 -15.25 11.27 -4.62
C GLU A 67 -15.07 11.34 -6.15
N GLY A 68 -15.99 10.74 -6.89
CA GLY A 68 -15.93 10.67 -8.36
C GLY A 68 -14.73 9.91 -8.94
N GLY A 69 -13.98 9.17 -8.10
CA GLY A 69 -12.79 8.42 -8.53
C GLY A 69 -11.55 9.29 -8.79
N LYS A 70 -11.54 10.55 -8.33
CA LYS A 70 -10.46 11.51 -8.57
C LYS A 70 -9.09 11.01 -8.10
N TYR A 71 -9.07 10.26 -7.01
CA TYR A 71 -7.87 9.73 -6.35
C TYR A 71 -7.73 8.21 -6.51
N ASN A 72 -8.32 7.63 -7.57
CA ASN A 72 -8.22 6.19 -7.87
C ASN A 72 -6.76 5.69 -7.91
N SER A 73 -5.85 6.48 -8.48
CA SER A 73 -4.43 6.13 -8.56
C SER A 73 -3.70 6.14 -7.21
N LEU A 74 -4.26 6.82 -6.19
CA LEU A 74 -3.69 6.82 -4.84
C LEU A 74 -4.20 5.66 -3.99
N GLN A 75 -5.40 5.14 -4.26
CA GLN A 75 -6.02 4.09 -3.43
C GLN A 75 -5.10 2.89 -3.14
N PRO A 76 -4.34 2.34 -4.11
CA PRO A 76 -3.51 1.17 -3.86
C PRO A 76 -2.48 1.36 -2.76
N TYR A 77 -1.90 2.57 -2.63
CA TYR A 77 -0.90 2.89 -1.61
C TYR A 77 -1.49 2.97 -0.19
N PHE A 78 -2.80 3.22 -0.07
CA PHE A 78 -3.51 3.32 1.20
C PHE A 78 -4.28 2.04 1.57
N SER A 79 -4.13 0.94 0.83
CA SER A 79 -4.94 -0.28 1.01
C SER A 79 -4.93 -0.81 2.45
N VAL A 80 -3.75 -0.84 3.09
CA VAL A 80 -3.60 -1.24 4.50
C VAL A 80 -4.44 -0.35 5.42
N LEU A 81 -4.29 0.97 5.29
CA LEU A 81 -4.99 1.95 6.10
C LEU A 81 -6.52 1.89 5.89
N LEU A 82 -6.96 1.86 4.63
CA LEU A 82 -8.37 1.83 4.28
C LEU A 82 -9.05 0.57 4.81
N ASN A 83 -8.37 -0.57 4.75
CA ASN A 83 -8.91 -1.82 5.26
C ASN A 83 -8.97 -1.85 6.80
N GLU A 84 -7.97 -1.32 7.51
CA GLU A 84 -8.02 -1.14 8.96
C GLU A 84 -9.23 -0.28 9.37
N VAL A 85 -9.38 0.89 8.74
CA VAL A 85 -10.51 1.79 9.00
C VAL A 85 -11.85 1.12 8.68
N GLY A 86 -11.94 0.36 7.58
CA GLY A 86 -13.12 -0.42 7.22
C GLY A 86 -13.51 -1.48 8.26
N ARG A 87 -12.54 -1.97 9.04
CA ARG A 87 -12.76 -2.86 10.19
C ARG A 87 -13.00 -2.12 11.52
N GLY A 88 -12.99 -0.79 11.52
CA GLY A 88 -13.10 0.03 12.73
C GLY A 88 -11.79 0.15 13.52
N GLU A 89 -10.66 -0.25 12.95
CA GLU A 89 -9.33 -0.15 13.56
C GLU A 89 -8.70 1.21 13.19
N THR A 90 -8.65 2.17 14.12
CA THR A 90 -8.20 3.55 13.82
C THR A 90 -6.78 3.87 14.28
N THR A 91 -6.07 2.92 14.90
CA THR A 91 -4.70 3.13 15.39
C THR A 91 -3.75 3.57 14.29
N GLY A 92 -3.80 2.90 13.13
CA GLY A 92 -2.95 3.24 11.98
C GLY A 92 -3.26 4.62 11.39
N LEU A 93 -4.54 4.99 11.33
CA LEU A 93 -4.98 6.32 10.91
C LEU A 93 -4.47 7.40 11.85
N ASN A 94 -4.62 7.19 13.16
CA ASN A 94 -4.15 8.13 14.17
C ASN A 94 -2.63 8.31 14.10
N MET A 95 -1.88 7.23 13.88
CA MET A 95 -0.42 7.29 13.69
C MET A 95 -0.06 8.10 12.45
N LEU A 96 -0.66 7.81 11.29
CA LEU A 96 -0.41 8.56 10.05
C LEU A 96 -0.69 10.05 10.23
N VAL A 97 -1.86 10.39 10.77
CA VAL A 97 -2.26 11.80 10.98
C VAL A 97 -1.27 12.49 11.91
N MET A 98 -0.89 11.87 13.01
CA MET A 98 0.03 12.47 13.98
C MET A 98 1.44 12.65 13.44
N ASP A 99 1.98 11.62 12.78
CA ASP A 99 3.34 11.65 12.23
C ASP A 99 3.44 12.67 11.09
N PHE A 100 2.46 12.70 10.18
CA PHE A 100 2.44 13.68 9.11
C PHE A 100 2.25 15.11 9.65
N THR A 101 1.39 15.29 10.67
CA THR A 101 1.23 16.61 11.30
C THR A 101 2.54 17.08 11.97
N LYS A 102 3.24 16.20 12.69
CA LYS A 102 4.53 16.53 13.32
C LYS A 102 5.60 16.85 12.29
N PHE A 103 5.66 16.11 11.19
CA PHE A 103 6.56 16.42 10.07
C PHE A 103 6.33 17.83 9.53
N LEU A 104 5.07 18.21 9.27
CA LEU A 104 4.75 19.56 8.82
C LEU A 104 5.03 20.61 9.89
N ALA A 105 4.75 20.32 11.16
CA ALA A 105 4.97 21.26 12.26
C ALA A 105 6.46 21.57 12.43
N GLU A 106 7.31 20.53 12.50
CA GLU A 106 8.77 20.69 12.58
C GLU A 106 9.31 21.47 11.37
N ALA A 107 8.88 21.09 10.17
CA ALA A 107 9.34 21.75 8.94
C ALA A 107 8.86 23.19 8.77
N THR A 108 7.77 23.58 9.45
CA THR A 108 7.27 24.97 9.47
C THR A 108 7.86 25.79 10.63
N GLY A 109 8.73 25.20 11.44
CA GLY A 109 9.49 25.86 12.51
C GLY A 109 8.90 25.73 13.92
N ALA A 110 7.96 24.81 14.13
CA ALA A 110 7.47 24.52 15.47
C ALA A 110 8.59 23.99 16.38
N ARG A 111 8.64 24.45 17.63
CA ARG A 111 9.70 24.09 18.60
C ARG A 111 9.35 22.92 19.50
N ASN A 112 8.05 22.66 19.67
CA ASN A 112 7.54 21.68 20.64
C ASN A 112 7.17 20.33 19.98
N PHE A 113 7.42 20.19 18.69
CA PHE A 113 7.11 18.99 17.92
C PHE A 113 8.32 18.55 17.11
N SER A 114 8.58 17.25 17.12
CA SER A 114 9.60 16.63 16.31
C SER A 114 9.03 15.36 15.69
N TYR A 115 9.30 15.18 14.41
CA TYR A 115 9.05 13.98 13.66
C TYR A 115 10.10 12.93 13.99
N THR A 116 9.66 11.79 14.50
CA THR A 116 10.52 10.67 14.88
C THR A 116 10.28 9.43 14.02
N GLY A 117 9.56 9.61 12.91
CA GLY A 117 9.27 8.52 11.98
C GLY A 117 10.47 8.16 11.11
N LEU A 118 10.21 7.26 10.18
CA LEU A 118 11.17 6.86 9.16
C LEU A 118 11.57 8.06 8.28
N ASP A 119 12.81 8.08 7.78
CA ASP A 119 13.19 9.06 6.76
C ASP A 119 12.26 8.94 5.52
N MET A 120 12.12 10.01 4.73
CA MET A 120 11.13 10.05 3.65
C MET A 120 11.34 8.99 2.57
N GLU A 121 12.57 8.48 2.40
CA GLU A 121 12.84 7.37 1.50
C GLU A 121 12.34 6.06 2.10
N ALA A 122 12.73 5.76 3.33
CA ALA A 122 12.29 4.58 4.09
C ALA A 122 10.79 4.51 4.29
N ALA A 123 10.16 5.65 4.56
CA ALA A 123 8.73 5.76 4.82
C ALA A 123 7.90 5.37 3.59
N HIS A 124 8.45 5.53 2.38
CA HIS A 124 7.77 5.28 1.10
C HIS A 124 8.34 4.08 0.31
N ASP A 125 9.25 3.33 0.92
CA ASP A 125 9.80 2.07 0.39
C ASP A 125 9.04 0.87 1.02
N PRO A 126 8.26 0.10 0.23
CA PRO A 126 7.53 -1.09 0.71
C PRO A 126 8.41 -2.16 1.36
N ALA A 127 9.71 -2.24 1.02
CA ALA A 127 10.63 -3.19 1.63
C ALA A 127 11.02 -2.78 3.07
N ARG A 128 10.91 -1.49 3.40
CA ARG A 128 11.26 -0.91 4.71
C ARG A 128 10.04 -0.52 5.53
N ASN A 129 8.93 -0.20 4.87
CA ASN A 129 7.65 0.13 5.48
C ASN A 129 6.53 -0.74 4.87
N PRO A 130 6.14 -1.85 5.53
CA PRO A 130 5.12 -2.77 5.00
C PRO A 130 3.72 -2.17 4.92
N ARG A 131 3.51 -0.97 5.47
CA ARG A 131 2.25 -0.22 5.34
C ARG A 131 2.14 0.52 4.01
N MET A 132 3.25 0.69 3.29
CA MET A 132 3.26 1.23 1.94
C MET A 132 3.17 0.10 0.93
N ASN A 133 2.20 0.23 0.03
CA ASN A 133 1.88 -0.81 -0.94
C ASN A 133 2.23 -0.27 -2.34
N GLY A 134 3.49 -0.44 -2.73
CA GLY A 134 4.07 0.01 -3.99
C GLY A 134 4.96 1.26 -3.88
N LEU A 135 5.85 1.41 -4.86
CA LEU A 135 6.73 2.59 -5.02
C LEU A 135 6.00 3.73 -5.75
N ILE A 136 6.24 4.96 -5.32
CA ILE A 136 5.59 6.18 -5.81
C ILE A 136 6.32 6.74 -7.04
N ASN A 137 5.58 7.18 -8.06
CA ASN A 137 6.13 8.00 -9.16
C ASN A 137 5.74 9.48 -9.04
N ASN A 138 6.23 10.32 -9.96
CA ASN A 138 5.91 11.75 -9.97
C ASN A 138 4.41 12.06 -10.11
N ALA A 139 3.69 11.32 -10.96
CA ALA A 139 2.26 11.57 -11.18
C ALA A 139 1.44 11.25 -9.93
N ASP A 140 1.79 10.19 -9.21
CA ASP A 140 1.18 9.86 -7.92
C ASP A 140 1.45 10.97 -6.90
N TYR A 141 2.70 11.45 -6.83
CA TYR A 141 3.07 12.52 -5.88
C TYR A 141 2.38 13.86 -6.21
N ASP A 142 2.25 14.21 -7.49
CA ASP A 142 1.50 15.38 -7.93
C ASP A 142 0.03 15.29 -7.53
N LEU A 143 -0.57 14.11 -7.67
CA LEU A 143 -1.95 13.85 -7.27
C LEU A 143 -2.12 13.91 -5.74
N PHE A 144 -1.12 13.48 -4.98
CA PHE A 144 -1.10 13.65 -3.53
C PHE A 144 -1.02 15.13 -3.12
N ILE A 145 -0.16 15.94 -3.75
CA ILE A 145 -0.11 17.39 -3.49
C ILE A 145 -1.47 18.05 -3.78
N GLN A 146 -2.16 17.65 -4.85
CA GLN A 146 -3.50 18.14 -5.14
C GLN A 146 -4.49 17.81 -4.01
N ALA A 147 -4.41 16.60 -3.43
CA ALA A 147 -5.23 16.22 -2.28
C ALA A 147 -4.92 17.08 -1.05
N VAL A 148 -3.65 17.44 -0.82
CA VAL A 148 -3.27 18.34 0.28
C VAL A 148 -3.86 19.73 0.10
N VAL A 149 -3.78 20.29 -1.11
CA VAL A 149 -4.37 21.60 -1.44
C VAL A 149 -5.89 21.59 -1.23
N GLU A 150 -6.57 20.52 -1.66
CA GLU A 150 -8.01 20.36 -1.44
C GLU A 150 -8.35 20.22 0.05
N GLY A 151 -7.59 19.43 0.79
CA GLY A 151 -7.76 19.27 2.24
C GLY A 151 -7.55 20.58 3.00
N ALA A 152 -6.60 21.40 2.57
CA ALA A 152 -6.38 22.74 3.12
C ALA A 152 -7.53 23.70 2.80
N ALA A 153 -8.04 23.69 1.57
CA ALA A 153 -9.20 24.48 1.20
C ALA A 153 -10.45 24.12 2.03
N GLN A 154 -10.67 22.83 2.30
CA GLN A 154 -11.75 22.36 3.19
C GLN A 154 -11.56 22.84 4.65
N ALA A 155 -10.32 23.07 5.08
CA ALA A 155 -10.02 23.67 6.38
C ALA A 155 -10.18 25.21 6.40
N GLY A 156 -10.62 25.82 5.29
CA GLY A 156 -10.71 27.27 5.14
C GLY A 156 -9.36 27.96 4.87
N ILE A 157 -8.30 27.19 4.64
CA ILE A 157 -6.96 27.70 4.31
C ILE A 157 -6.84 27.79 2.79
N THR A 158 -7.23 28.94 2.24
CA THR A 158 -7.24 29.19 0.79
C THR A 158 -6.26 30.28 0.35
N ASP A 159 -5.62 30.95 1.30
CA ASP A 159 -4.65 32.00 1.00
C ASP A 159 -3.35 31.39 0.43
N ASN A 160 -2.95 31.85 -0.76
CA ASN A 160 -1.74 31.44 -1.43
C ASN A 160 -0.46 31.75 -0.64
N ALA A 161 -0.49 32.75 0.25
CA ALA A 161 0.60 33.02 1.17
C ALA A 161 0.84 31.85 2.15
N VAL A 162 -0.18 31.00 2.37
CA VAL A 162 -0.11 29.80 3.21
C VAL A 162 0.13 28.54 2.35
N LEU A 163 -0.64 28.38 1.28
CA LEU A 163 -0.58 27.19 0.41
C LEU A 163 0.74 27.09 -0.37
N GLY A 164 1.32 28.22 -0.79
CA GLY A 164 2.59 28.26 -1.52
C GLY A 164 3.75 27.64 -0.74
N PRO A 165 4.05 28.11 0.49
CA PRO A 165 5.08 27.52 1.34
C PRO A 165 4.85 26.04 1.68
N VAL A 166 3.61 25.62 1.92
CA VAL A 166 3.29 24.18 2.14
C VAL A 166 3.60 23.36 0.88
N GLY A 167 3.24 23.85 -0.30
CA GLY A 167 3.61 23.22 -1.57
C GLY A 167 5.12 23.12 -1.75
N GLN A 168 5.86 24.19 -1.47
CA GLN A 168 7.34 24.19 -1.54
C GLN A 168 7.97 23.19 -0.56
N LEU A 169 7.41 23.07 0.65
CA LEU A 169 7.84 22.08 1.63
C LEU A 169 7.65 20.66 1.10
N LEU A 170 6.47 20.33 0.57
CA LEU A 170 6.23 19.01 -0.03
C LEU A 170 7.18 18.76 -1.21
N GLU A 171 7.35 19.73 -2.10
CA GLU A 171 8.30 19.63 -3.20
C GLU A 171 9.75 19.38 -2.74
N SER A 172 10.15 19.92 -1.59
CA SER A 172 11.50 19.71 -1.05
C SER A 172 11.80 18.24 -0.68
N VAL A 173 10.76 17.45 -0.42
CA VAL A 173 10.88 16.01 -0.09
C VAL A 173 10.45 15.09 -1.22
N ARG A 174 10.17 15.62 -2.43
CA ARG A 174 9.82 14.80 -3.59
C ARG A 174 10.90 13.76 -3.91
N ALA A 175 12.17 14.18 -3.94
CA ALA A 175 13.27 13.34 -4.37
C ALA A 175 13.41 12.01 -3.59
N PRO A 176 13.37 11.99 -2.23
CA PRO A 176 13.38 10.74 -1.49
C PRO A 176 12.08 9.93 -1.61
N ILE A 177 10.93 10.55 -1.90
CA ILE A 177 9.63 9.87 -1.98
C ILE A 177 9.39 9.19 -3.33
N VAL A 178 9.80 9.84 -4.43
CA VAL A 178 9.60 9.35 -5.79
C VAL A 178 10.67 8.32 -6.13
N GLN A 179 10.30 7.04 -6.04
CA GLN A 179 11.20 5.89 -6.16
C GLN A 179 10.89 5.00 -7.37
N ARG A 180 9.81 5.29 -8.09
CA ARG A 180 9.41 4.57 -9.31
C ARG A 180 9.52 5.45 -10.55
N GLY A 181 9.97 4.86 -11.66
CA GLY A 181 10.01 5.51 -12.96
C GLY A 181 8.62 5.94 -13.45
N GLY A 182 8.53 7.08 -14.15
CA GLY A 182 7.24 7.61 -14.63
C GLY A 182 6.52 6.73 -15.65
N ASN A 183 7.24 5.82 -16.32
CA ASN A 183 6.70 4.89 -17.30
C ASN A 183 6.45 3.49 -16.73
N GLU A 184 6.74 3.28 -15.44
CA GLU A 184 6.57 1.99 -14.76
C GLU A 184 5.20 1.93 -14.10
N SER A 185 4.47 0.85 -14.34
CA SER A 185 3.20 0.57 -13.68
C SER A 185 3.42 0.11 -12.23
N LEU A 186 2.37 0.19 -11.41
CA LEU A 186 2.34 -0.52 -10.13
C LEU A 186 2.48 -2.02 -10.42
N ASP A 187 3.21 -2.72 -9.55
CA ASP A 187 3.23 -4.17 -9.59
C ASP A 187 1.80 -4.72 -9.49
N LEU A 188 1.60 -5.90 -10.08
CA LEU A 188 0.28 -6.46 -10.21
C LEU A 188 -0.30 -6.84 -8.84
N TYR A 189 0.52 -7.25 -7.87
CA TYR A 189 0.04 -7.56 -6.52
C TYR A 189 -0.61 -6.33 -5.87
N THR A 190 0.07 -5.19 -5.93
CA THR A 190 -0.42 -3.91 -5.44
C THR A 190 -1.73 -3.51 -6.12
N ARG A 191 -1.83 -3.67 -7.45
CA ARG A 191 -3.07 -3.38 -8.20
C ARG A 191 -4.24 -4.31 -7.86
N LEU A 192 -3.96 -5.52 -7.41
CA LEU A 192 -4.98 -6.47 -6.94
C LEU A 192 -5.44 -6.19 -5.49
N GLY A 193 -4.94 -5.13 -4.86
CA GLY A 193 -5.26 -4.73 -3.49
C GLY A 193 -4.09 -4.87 -2.52
N GLY A 194 -3.02 -5.56 -2.94
CA GLY A 194 -1.77 -5.74 -2.21
C GLY A 194 -1.93 -6.27 -0.79
N SER A 195 -1.06 -5.79 0.10
CA SER A 195 -0.88 -6.33 1.47
C SER A 195 -1.97 -5.92 2.47
N GLY A 196 -2.94 -5.08 2.06
CA GLY A 196 -4.04 -4.70 2.92
C GLY A 196 -4.86 -5.92 3.33
N LEU A 197 -4.95 -6.22 4.62
CA LEU A 197 -5.70 -7.37 5.12
C LEU A 197 -7.20 -7.16 4.98
N VAL A 198 -7.96 -8.18 4.58
CA VAL A 198 -9.43 -8.20 4.54
C VAL A 198 -9.94 -9.55 5.06
N SER A 199 -11.23 -9.66 5.36
CA SER A 199 -11.82 -10.94 5.77
C SER A 199 -11.63 -12.00 4.69
N ASP A 200 -11.15 -13.18 5.09
CA ASP A 200 -10.98 -14.30 4.17
C ASP A 200 -12.36 -14.93 3.84
N PRO A 201 -12.82 -14.89 2.57
CA PRO A 201 -14.11 -15.45 2.18
C PRO A 201 -14.17 -16.98 2.28
N GLN A 202 -13.02 -17.67 2.27
CA GLN A 202 -12.92 -19.13 2.37
C GLN A 202 -12.63 -19.62 3.78
N ASN A 203 -12.10 -18.76 4.66
CA ASN A 203 -11.78 -19.08 6.05
C ASN A 203 -12.43 -18.06 7.01
N PRO A 204 -13.70 -18.25 7.37
CA PRO A 204 -14.42 -17.31 8.22
C PRO A 204 -13.69 -16.99 9.53
N GLY A 205 -13.58 -15.71 9.85
CA GLY A 205 -12.88 -15.23 11.05
C GLY A 205 -11.36 -15.07 10.89
N GLN A 206 -10.80 -15.39 9.72
CA GLN A 206 -9.40 -15.12 9.40
C GLN A 206 -9.29 -13.88 8.50
N LEU A 207 -8.13 -13.22 8.55
CA LEU A 207 -7.77 -12.15 7.64
C LEU A 207 -6.76 -12.65 6.61
N ILE A 208 -6.79 -12.06 5.42
CA ILE A 208 -5.90 -12.39 4.31
C ILE A 208 -5.57 -11.13 3.50
N GLU A 209 -4.41 -11.08 2.86
CA GLU A 209 -4.04 -9.96 1.98
C GLU A 209 -5.01 -9.87 0.80
N ALA A 210 -5.54 -8.67 0.53
CA ALA A 210 -6.53 -8.44 -0.53
C ALA A 210 -6.01 -8.87 -1.90
N GLY A 211 -4.74 -8.62 -2.20
CA GLY A 211 -4.09 -9.04 -3.44
C GLY A 211 -4.02 -10.56 -3.64
N TYR A 212 -4.08 -11.34 -2.56
CA TYR A 212 -4.00 -12.81 -2.62
C TYR A 212 -5.33 -13.48 -2.99
N ILE A 213 -6.46 -12.87 -2.63
CA ILE A 213 -7.80 -13.43 -2.87
C ILE A 213 -8.05 -13.79 -4.35
N PRO A 214 -7.86 -12.86 -5.31
CA PRO A 214 -8.11 -13.16 -6.72
C PRO A 214 -7.16 -14.24 -7.26
N LEU A 215 -5.90 -14.27 -6.79
CA LEU A 215 -4.94 -15.33 -7.15
C LEU A 215 -5.42 -16.70 -6.71
N ARG A 216 -5.83 -16.82 -5.44
CA ARG A 216 -6.35 -18.07 -4.90
C ARG A 216 -7.61 -18.51 -5.63
N ALA A 217 -8.48 -17.58 -5.99
CA ALA A 217 -9.69 -17.89 -6.74
C ALA A 217 -9.36 -18.46 -8.14
N VAL A 218 -8.51 -17.80 -8.92
CA VAL A 218 -8.11 -18.25 -10.27
C VAL A 218 -7.40 -19.60 -10.21
N VAL A 219 -6.48 -19.79 -9.26
CA VAL A 219 -5.77 -21.06 -9.07
C VAL A 219 -6.74 -22.18 -8.70
N THR A 220 -7.64 -21.93 -7.75
CA THR A 220 -8.68 -22.91 -7.34
C THR A 220 -9.51 -23.31 -8.55
N GLU A 221 -10.00 -22.33 -9.30
CA GLU A 221 -10.85 -22.57 -10.47
C GLU A 221 -10.10 -23.28 -11.60
N THR A 222 -8.81 -22.98 -11.80
CA THR A 222 -7.96 -23.69 -12.79
C THR A 222 -7.92 -25.18 -12.50
N VAL A 223 -7.68 -25.55 -11.24
CA VAL A 223 -7.64 -26.96 -10.84
C VAL A 223 -9.01 -27.62 -11.04
N LEU A 224 -10.09 -26.90 -10.73
CA LEU A 224 -11.46 -27.40 -10.95
C LEU A 224 -11.78 -27.60 -12.43
N VAL A 225 -11.43 -26.66 -13.30
CA VAL A 225 -11.62 -26.74 -14.76
C VAL A 225 -10.90 -27.98 -15.34
N ILE A 226 -9.67 -28.24 -14.92
CA ILE A 226 -8.92 -29.43 -15.32
C ILE A 226 -9.60 -30.69 -14.78
N ALA A 227 -9.97 -30.70 -13.50
CA ALA A 227 -10.51 -31.89 -12.83
C ALA A 227 -11.92 -32.27 -13.33
N THR A 228 -12.78 -31.30 -13.64
CA THR A 228 -14.10 -31.57 -14.21
C THR A 228 -13.99 -32.05 -15.65
N ASN A 229 -12.94 -31.61 -16.37
CA ASN A 229 -12.66 -31.98 -17.75
C ASN A 229 -13.91 -31.89 -18.65
N GLU A 230 -14.62 -30.77 -18.55
CA GLU A 230 -15.88 -30.61 -19.28
C GLU A 230 -15.65 -30.77 -20.79
N GLY A 231 -16.41 -31.68 -21.41
CA GLY A 231 -16.28 -31.99 -22.84
C GLY A 231 -14.99 -32.72 -23.24
N GLY A 232 -14.16 -33.18 -22.29
CA GLY A 232 -12.93 -33.92 -22.57
C GLY A 232 -11.73 -33.04 -22.96
N LYS A 233 -11.85 -31.71 -22.86
CA LYS A 233 -10.82 -30.76 -23.33
C LYS A 233 -9.45 -30.94 -22.67
N TYR A 234 -9.42 -31.32 -21.40
CA TYR A 234 -8.23 -31.44 -20.56
C TYR A 234 -7.84 -32.90 -20.27
N GLU A 235 -8.33 -33.86 -21.07
CA GLU A 235 -8.06 -35.30 -20.87
C GLU A 235 -6.55 -35.60 -20.81
N ASP A 236 -5.76 -34.94 -21.66
CA ASP A 236 -4.31 -35.10 -21.72
C ASP A 236 -3.58 -34.57 -20.47
N LEU A 237 -4.18 -33.65 -19.69
CA LEU A 237 -3.61 -33.18 -18.43
C LEU A 237 -3.88 -34.11 -17.25
N LEU A 238 -4.96 -34.90 -17.28
CA LEU A 238 -5.39 -35.70 -16.13
C LEU A 238 -4.32 -36.66 -15.58
N PRO A 239 -3.48 -37.33 -16.40
CA PRO A 239 -2.41 -38.18 -15.89
C PRO A 239 -1.44 -37.46 -14.94
N SER A 240 -1.14 -36.19 -15.21
CA SER A 240 -0.27 -35.32 -14.40
C SER A 240 -0.87 -34.95 -13.04
N PHE A 241 -2.20 -35.06 -12.90
CA PHE A 241 -2.92 -34.80 -11.65
C PHE A 241 -3.43 -36.07 -10.95
N SER A 242 -3.06 -37.26 -11.43
CA SER A 242 -3.60 -38.54 -10.92
C SER A 242 -3.51 -38.72 -9.40
N VAL A 243 -2.41 -38.31 -8.76
CA VAL A 243 -2.29 -38.35 -7.29
C VAL A 243 -3.31 -37.44 -6.62
N LEU A 244 -3.42 -36.19 -7.10
CA LEU A 244 -4.38 -35.23 -6.59
C LEU A 244 -5.83 -35.71 -6.76
N LEU A 245 -6.16 -36.25 -7.93
CA LEU A 245 -7.49 -36.77 -8.23
C LEU A 245 -7.84 -37.97 -7.33
N ALA A 246 -6.87 -38.84 -7.03
CA ALA A 246 -7.06 -39.95 -6.11
C ALA A 246 -7.31 -39.48 -4.66
N GLU A 247 -6.56 -38.48 -4.17
CA GLU A 247 -6.76 -37.87 -2.85
C GLU A 247 -8.17 -37.25 -2.73
N VAL A 248 -8.56 -36.42 -3.70
CA VAL A 248 -9.89 -35.79 -3.73
C VAL A 248 -11.00 -36.85 -3.80
N GLY A 249 -10.83 -37.89 -4.62
CA GLY A 249 -11.76 -39.02 -4.70
C GLY A 249 -11.90 -39.81 -3.40
N ALA A 250 -10.86 -39.81 -2.56
CA ALA A 250 -10.87 -40.36 -1.21
C ALA A 250 -11.40 -39.38 -0.15
N ASN A 251 -11.92 -38.21 -0.56
CA ASN A 251 -12.34 -37.12 0.31
C ASN A 251 -11.21 -36.56 1.19
N ASP A 252 -9.97 -36.64 0.69
CA ASP A 252 -8.79 -35.99 1.27
C ASP A 252 -8.44 -34.75 0.43
N LEU A 253 -8.67 -33.56 1.00
CA LEU A 253 -8.38 -32.28 0.34
C LEU A 253 -7.02 -31.70 0.72
N SER A 254 -6.19 -32.42 1.47
CA SER A 254 -4.89 -31.91 1.92
C SER A 254 -3.98 -31.57 0.74
N GLY A 255 -3.87 -32.48 -0.23
CA GLY A 255 -3.06 -32.27 -1.43
C GLY A 255 -3.59 -31.19 -2.36
N PHE A 256 -4.90 -30.98 -2.40
CA PHE A 256 -5.56 -29.88 -3.11
C PHE A 256 -5.24 -28.53 -2.45
N GLY A 257 -5.41 -28.44 -1.14
CA GLY A 257 -5.07 -27.24 -0.37
C GLY A 257 -3.60 -26.85 -0.51
N LEU A 258 -2.69 -27.84 -0.50
CA LEU A 258 -1.27 -27.62 -0.73
C LEU A 258 -0.96 -27.11 -2.14
N LEU A 259 -1.60 -27.68 -3.18
CA LEU A 259 -1.42 -27.22 -4.56
C LEU A 259 -1.91 -25.77 -4.72
N VAL A 260 -3.14 -25.49 -4.27
CA VAL A 260 -3.73 -24.15 -4.38
C VAL A 260 -2.88 -23.13 -3.63
N SER A 261 -2.54 -23.39 -2.36
CA SER A 261 -1.71 -22.47 -1.59
C SER A 261 -0.32 -22.31 -2.17
N GLY A 262 0.32 -23.39 -2.61
CA GLY A 262 1.66 -23.35 -3.20
C GLY A 262 1.69 -22.53 -4.48
N PHE A 263 0.77 -22.77 -5.40
CA PHE A 263 0.72 -22.05 -6.66
C PHE A 263 0.30 -20.59 -6.47
N SER A 264 -0.66 -20.30 -5.60
CA SER A 264 -1.02 -18.91 -5.26
C SER A 264 0.12 -18.15 -4.57
N ASN A 265 0.88 -18.78 -3.69
CA ASN A 265 2.07 -18.16 -3.07
C ASN A 265 3.15 -17.86 -4.11
N PHE A 266 3.40 -18.80 -5.03
CA PHE A 266 4.34 -18.58 -6.14
C PHE A 266 3.94 -17.38 -7.00
N LEU A 267 2.67 -17.30 -7.40
CA LEU A 267 2.17 -16.18 -8.18
C LEU A 267 2.23 -14.86 -7.40
N ALA A 268 1.83 -14.87 -6.12
CA ALA A 268 1.86 -13.68 -5.28
C ALA A 268 3.28 -13.11 -5.15
N GLU A 269 4.25 -13.95 -4.82
CA GLU A 269 5.65 -13.55 -4.73
C GLU A 269 6.16 -13.03 -6.09
N ALA A 270 5.89 -13.74 -7.18
CA ALA A 270 6.36 -13.39 -8.52
C ALA A 270 5.81 -12.04 -9.03
N ILE A 271 4.66 -11.60 -8.53
CA ILE A 271 4.00 -10.36 -8.99
C ILE A 271 4.08 -9.20 -8.01
N GLY A 272 4.86 -9.32 -6.93
CA GLY A 272 5.21 -8.18 -6.06
C GLY A 272 4.84 -8.31 -4.58
N ALA A 273 4.26 -9.42 -4.14
CA ALA A 273 3.94 -9.59 -2.72
C ALA A 273 5.19 -9.53 -1.83
N GLN A 274 5.15 -8.72 -0.78
CA GLN A 274 6.27 -8.55 0.14
C GLN A 274 6.24 -9.53 1.31
N ASN A 275 5.05 -9.91 1.77
CA ASN A 275 4.86 -10.76 2.95
C ASN A 275 4.55 -12.22 2.60
N ILE A 276 4.43 -12.54 1.31
CA ILE A 276 4.14 -13.89 0.82
C ILE A 276 5.37 -14.40 0.09
N ARG A 277 5.79 -15.62 0.47
CA ARG A 277 6.94 -16.31 -0.10
C ARG A 277 6.56 -17.73 -0.46
N TYR A 278 6.96 -18.16 -1.64
CA TYR A 278 6.91 -19.53 -2.06
C TYR A 278 8.10 -20.30 -1.47
N THR A 279 7.80 -21.32 -0.68
CA THR A 279 8.80 -22.14 0.01
C THR A 279 8.88 -23.57 -0.54
N GLY A 280 8.19 -23.84 -1.65
CA GLY A 280 8.19 -25.15 -2.30
C GLY A 280 9.44 -25.42 -3.13
N LEU A 281 9.41 -26.53 -3.86
CA LEU A 281 10.46 -26.91 -4.81
C LEU A 281 10.58 -25.85 -5.91
N ASN A 282 11.80 -25.58 -6.40
CA ASN A 282 11.93 -24.77 -7.62
C ASN A 282 11.13 -25.43 -8.77
N MET A 283 10.76 -24.63 -9.76
CA MET A 283 9.82 -25.08 -10.80
C MET A 283 10.33 -26.27 -11.63
N ALA A 284 11.64 -26.49 -11.71
CA ALA A 284 12.20 -27.67 -12.34
C ALA A 284 12.02 -28.93 -11.48
N ASP A 285 12.41 -28.87 -10.21
CA ASP A 285 12.25 -29.99 -9.28
C ASP A 285 10.78 -30.30 -8.98
N ALA A 286 9.93 -29.28 -8.94
CA ALA A 286 8.49 -29.42 -8.75
C ALA A 286 7.81 -30.23 -9.87
N HIS A 287 8.34 -30.17 -11.10
CA HIS A 287 7.79 -30.85 -12.27
C HIS A 287 8.65 -32.04 -12.73
N ASN A 288 9.69 -32.39 -11.97
CA ASN A 288 10.54 -33.55 -12.26
C ASN A 288 10.03 -34.79 -11.52
N PRO A 289 9.58 -35.85 -12.21
CA PRO A 289 9.05 -37.07 -11.58
C PRO A 289 10.09 -37.86 -10.77
N MET A 290 11.39 -37.59 -10.95
CA MET A 290 12.45 -38.19 -10.12
C MET A 290 12.60 -37.50 -8.75
N VAL A 291 12.14 -36.26 -8.61
CA VAL A 291 12.28 -35.45 -7.39
C VAL A 291 10.94 -35.27 -6.69
N ASN A 292 9.89 -34.95 -7.45
CA ASN A 292 8.53 -34.81 -6.95
C ASN A 292 7.71 -36.08 -7.28
N PRO A 293 7.45 -36.96 -6.29
CA PRO A 293 6.71 -38.20 -6.53
C PRO A 293 5.22 -37.98 -6.86
N ARG A 294 4.71 -36.74 -6.76
CA ARG A 294 3.35 -36.40 -7.21
C ARG A 294 3.26 -36.23 -8.74
N MET A 295 4.40 -36.08 -9.42
CA MET A 295 4.47 -36.04 -10.88
C MET A 295 4.66 -37.45 -11.42
N THR A 296 3.76 -37.90 -12.31
CA THR A 296 3.79 -39.24 -12.90
C THR A 296 4.52 -39.31 -14.24
N GLY A 297 4.87 -38.15 -14.81
CA GLY A 297 5.58 -38.00 -16.06
C GLY A 297 6.22 -36.61 -16.17
N VAL A 298 7.02 -36.43 -17.22
CA VAL A 298 7.56 -35.12 -17.58
C VAL A 298 6.47 -34.28 -18.26
N VAL A 299 6.51 -32.96 -18.08
CA VAL A 299 5.61 -32.03 -18.75
C VAL A 299 6.17 -31.70 -20.13
N THR A 300 5.36 -31.90 -21.18
CA THR A 300 5.69 -31.52 -22.55
C THR A 300 5.23 -30.10 -22.87
N GLU A 301 5.65 -29.55 -24.02
CA GLU A 301 5.14 -28.24 -24.49
C GLU A 301 3.62 -28.23 -24.64
N SER A 302 3.03 -29.29 -25.20
CA SER A 302 1.58 -29.39 -25.38
C SER A 302 0.83 -29.46 -24.05
N ASP A 303 1.37 -30.17 -23.06
CA ASP A 303 0.76 -30.21 -21.72
C ASP A 303 0.77 -28.82 -21.10
N TYR A 304 1.90 -28.11 -21.20
CA TYR A 304 2.01 -26.79 -20.62
C TYR A 304 1.09 -25.78 -21.30
N ASP A 305 1.02 -25.79 -22.62
CA ASP A 305 0.13 -24.89 -23.38
C ASP A 305 -1.34 -25.17 -23.03
N LEU A 306 -1.73 -26.44 -22.89
CA LEU A 306 -3.08 -26.83 -22.46
C LEU A 306 -3.38 -26.42 -21.01
N PHE A 307 -2.38 -26.46 -20.12
CA PHE A 307 -2.50 -25.91 -18.76
C PHE A 307 -2.71 -24.38 -18.77
N ILE A 308 -2.01 -23.65 -19.64
CA ILE A 308 -2.24 -22.21 -19.81
C ILE A 308 -3.67 -21.92 -20.30
N GLU A 309 -4.20 -22.73 -21.21
CA GLU A 309 -5.61 -22.61 -21.62
C GLU A 309 -6.57 -22.77 -20.45
N ALA A 310 -6.31 -23.73 -19.54
CA ALA A 310 -7.12 -23.91 -18.33
C ALA A 310 -7.06 -22.69 -17.40
N VAL A 311 -5.89 -22.08 -17.23
CA VAL A 311 -5.74 -20.86 -16.43
C VAL A 311 -6.54 -19.70 -17.05
N VAL A 312 -6.48 -19.53 -18.37
CA VAL A 312 -7.23 -18.49 -19.07
C VAL A 312 -8.74 -18.73 -18.97
N GLU A 313 -9.20 -19.98 -19.14
CA GLU A 313 -10.61 -20.34 -18.99
C GLU A 313 -11.13 -20.06 -17.58
N ALA A 314 -10.37 -20.45 -16.55
CA ALA A 314 -10.67 -20.16 -15.16
C ALA A 314 -10.75 -18.66 -14.87
N ALA A 315 -9.79 -17.89 -15.37
CA ALA A 315 -9.78 -16.44 -15.20
C ALA A 315 -10.96 -15.76 -15.91
N LEU A 316 -11.32 -16.20 -17.12
CA LEU A 316 -12.50 -15.72 -17.86
C LEU A 316 -13.79 -16.04 -17.12
N LYS A 317 -13.92 -17.25 -16.56
CA LYS A 317 -15.09 -17.65 -15.78
C LYS A 317 -15.27 -16.82 -14.50
N LEU A 318 -14.17 -16.34 -13.93
CA LEU A 318 -14.16 -15.43 -12.78
C LEU A 318 -14.24 -13.95 -13.18
N GLU A 319 -14.50 -13.65 -14.45
CA GLU A 319 -14.63 -12.29 -14.99
C GLU A 319 -13.37 -11.42 -14.74
N VAL A 320 -12.20 -12.05 -14.67
CA VAL A 320 -10.93 -11.33 -14.53
C VAL A 320 -10.70 -10.45 -15.76
N PRO A 321 -10.33 -9.17 -15.61
CA PRO A 321 -10.10 -8.29 -16.75
C PRO A 321 -9.01 -8.81 -17.68
N MET A 322 -9.21 -8.67 -19.00
CA MET A 322 -8.27 -9.19 -20.00
C MET A 322 -6.85 -8.62 -19.87
N SER A 323 -6.71 -7.36 -19.45
CA SER A 323 -5.40 -6.75 -19.19
C SER A 323 -4.63 -7.48 -18.08
N ILE A 324 -5.34 -7.98 -17.07
CA ILE A 324 -4.78 -8.75 -15.96
C ILE A 324 -4.44 -10.17 -16.41
N ILE A 325 -5.34 -10.80 -17.19
CA ILE A 325 -5.08 -12.13 -17.79
C ILE A 325 -3.82 -12.09 -18.66
N GLN A 326 -3.65 -11.06 -19.49
CA GLN A 326 -2.48 -10.90 -20.35
C GLN A 326 -1.19 -10.77 -19.55
N GLU A 327 -1.21 -10.03 -18.44
CA GLU A 327 -0.04 -9.85 -17.58
C GLU A 327 0.34 -11.14 -16.84
N PHE A 328 -0.64 -11.88 -16.32
CA PHE A 328 -0.41 -13.23 -15.79
C PHE A 328 0.11 -14.19 -16.85
N GLY A 329 -0.47 -14.15 -18.05
CA GLY A 329 -0.05 -14.96 -19.18
C GLY A 329 1.41 -14.70 -19.55
N ALA A 330 1.85 -13.44 -19.55
CA ALA A 330 3.25 -13.07 -19.79
C ALA A 330 4.21 -13.65 -18.74
N LEU A 331 3.81 -13.68 -17.46
CA LEU A 331 4.58 -14.34 -16.40
C LEU A 331 4.69 -15.85 -16.65
N LEU A 332 3.54 -16.51 -16.85
CA LEU A 332 3.46 -17.96 -17.02
C LEU A 332 4.20 -18.42 -18.29
N THR A 333 4.13 -17.66 -19.37
CA THR A 333 4.81 -17.97 -20.63
C THR A 333 6.24 -17.43 -20.71
N SER A 334 6.77 -16.85 -19.63
CA SER A 334 8.13 -16.33 -19.60
C SER A 334 9.15 -17.45 -19.91
N PRO A 335 10.20 -17.19 -20.71
CA PRO A 335 11.15 -18.23 -21.11
C PRO A 335 11.79 -18.97 -19.94
N GLY A 336 12.12 -18.25 -18.86
CA GLY A 336 12.71 -18.83 -17.65
C GLY A 336 11.78 -19.81 -16.96
N LEU A 337 10.51 -19.43 -16.76
CA LEU A 337 9.53 -20.30 -16.11
C LEU A 337 9.14 -21.49 -16.99
N ARG A 338 8.84 -21.25 -18.28
CA ARG A 338 8.46 -22.31 -19.23
C ARG A 338 9.56 -23.36 -19.36
N SER A 339 10.82 -22.94 -19.50
CA SER A 339 11.95 -23.87 -19.61
C SER A 339 12.26 -24.66 -18.33
N ALA A 340 11.86 -24.17 -17.16
CA ALA A 340 11.98 -24.92 -15.92
C ALA A 340 10.92 -26.03 -15.83
N ILE A 341 9.70 -25.75 -16.30
CA ILE A 341 8.56 -26.67 -16.19
C ILE A 341 8.57 -27.72 -17.31
N VAL A 342 8.79 -27.32 -18.56
CA VAL A 342 8.78 -28.21 -19.72
C VAL A 342 10.09 -29.01 -19.77
N GLN A 343 9.97 -30.33 -19.64
CA GLN A 343 11.10 -31.27 -19.51
C GLN A 343 11.04 -32.44 -20.51
N GLY A 344 9.94 -32.56 -21.25
CA GLY A 344 9.70 -33.61 -22.26
C GLY A 344 9.80 -33.13 -23.69
#